data_AF-A0AAT9L6R3-F1
#
_entry.id   AF-A0AAT9L6R3-F1
#
_cell.length_a   1.000
_cell.length_b   1.000
_cell.length_c   1.000
_cell.angle_alpha   90.00
_cell.angle_beta   90.00
_cell.angle_gamma   90.00
#
_symmetry.space_group_name_H-M   'P 1'
#
loop_
_entity.id
_entity.type
_entity.pdbx_description
1 polymer ?
#
loop_
_entity_poly.entity_id
_entity_poly.type
_entity_poly.pdbx_seq_one_letter_code
_entity_poly.pdbx_strand_id
1 'polypeptide(L)'
;MALSLYTYECRLIPGLLQTSAYARTLFTDRLPPLGDEQIEARLAARLERQELLRNRPNTAFTFILEEHLFLRQLGGEEVTRELIDHILDLSELRNVDVQIMPLVRHHHAAIDGPMQLLETQEHQWFGYLEGQMYGQFISDPKVVSMIQMRCASMRSQALSLDESKSLMRRMRGAR
;
A
#
# COMPACT_ATOMS: atom_id res chain seq x y z
N MET A 1 -2.78 -11.58 16.97
CA MET A 1 -2.31 -11.50 15.56
C MET A 1 -3.46 -10.98 14.68
N ALA A 2 -3.18 -10.47 13.47
CA ALA A 2 -4.23 -9.94 12.59
C ALA A 2 -4.82 -11.02 11.67
N LEU A 3 -6.14 -11.05 11.52
CA LEU A 3 -6.85 -11.83 10.51
C LEU A 3 -6.79 -11.13 9.15
N SER A 4 -6.94 -9.82 9.14
CA SER A 4 -6.88 -9.02 7.92
C SER A 4 -6.19 -7.67 8.14
N LEU A 5 -5.54 -7.18 7.09
CA LEU A 5 -5.02 -5.83 6.98
C LEU A 5 -5.38 -5.27 5.61
N TYR A 6 -6.28 -4.31 5.60
CA TYR A 6 -6.61 -3.51 4.44
C TYR A 6 -5.79 -2.22 4.46
N THR A 7 -5.20 -1.84 3.33
CA THR A 7 -4.45 -0.60 3.16
C THR A 7 -4.89 0.09 1.88
N TYR A 8 -5.32 1.34 2.00
CA TYR A 8 -5.45 2.26 0.87
C TYR A 8 -4.34 3.30 0.95
N GLU A 9 -3.60 3.46 -0.15
CA GLU A 9 -2.58 4.50 -0.28
C GLU A 9 -2.73 5.29 -1.58
N CYS A 10 -2.66 6.61 -1.42
CA CYS A 10 -2.76 7.61 -2.48
C CYS A 10 -1.55 8.54 -2.52
N ARG A 11 -0.52 8.30 -1.71
CA ARG A 11 0.66 9.17 -1.63
C ARG A 11 1.93 8.48 -2.11
N LEU A 12 2.09 7.20 -1.75
CA LEU A 12 3.26 6.38 -2.05
C LEU A 12 2.88 4.89 -2.01
N ILE A 13 3.72 4.04 -2.60
CA ILE A 13 3.56 2.59 -2.45
C ILE A 13 3.76 2.19 -0.97
N PRO A 14 2.84 1.44 -0.34
CA PRO A 14 2.96 1.01 1.05
C PRO A 14 4.27 0.27 1.31
N GLY A 15 4.87 0.47 2.47
CA GLY A 15 6.17 -0.14 2.83
C GLY A 15 6.22 -1.66 2.70
N LEU A 16 5.10 -2.36 2.80
CA LEU A 16 5.00 -3.81 2.59
C LEU A 16 5.17 -4.25 1.12
N LEU A 17 5.04 -3.32 0.17
CA LEU A 17 5.08 -3.56 -1.27
C LEU A 17 6.27 -2.86 -1.96
N GLN A 18 7.14 -2.18 -1.21
CA GLN A 18 8.26 -1.42 -1.76
C GLN A 18 9.42 -2.33 -2.13
N THR A 19 10.14 -2.02 -3.20
CA THR A 19 11.48 -2.57 -3.42
C THR A 19 12.52 -1.80 -2.59
N SER A 20 13.70 -2.38 -2.41
CA SER A 20 14.84 -1.69 -1.77
C SER A 20 15.19 -0.39 -2.49
N ALA A 21 15.15 -0.38 -3.83
CA ALA A 21 15.43 0.80 -4.63
C ALA A 21 14.42 1.92 -4.37
N TYR A 22 13.12 1.61 -4.42
CA TYR A 22 12.05 2.58 -4.15
C TYR A 22 12.11 3.13 -2.71
N ALA A 23 12.31 2.25 -1.74
CA ALA A 23 12.44 2.64 -0.33
C ALA A 23 13.67 3.53 -0.09
N ARG A 24 14.80 3.24 -0.76
CA ARG A 24 16.02 4.05 -0.67
C ARG A 24 15.76 5.46 -1.22
N THR A 25 15.15 5.59 -2.39
CA THR A 25 14.76 6.90 -2.95
C THR A 25 13.93 7.72 -1.97
N LEU A 26 12.89 7.12 -1.37
CA LEU A 26 12.05 7.80 -0.38
C LEU A 26 12.83 8.30 0.85
N PHE A 27 13.83 7.54 1.30
CA PHE A 27 14.62 7.93 2.46
C PHE A 27 15.66 9.00 2.13
N THR A 28 16.27 8.94 0.95
CA THR A 28 17.20 9.95 0.46
C THR A 28 16.52 11.30 0.25
N ASP A 29 15.29 11.31 -0.27
CA ASP A 29 14.53 12.54 -0.53
C ASP A 29 13.83 13.10 0.72
N ARG A 30 13.98 12.43 1.88
CA ARG A 30 13.31 12.83 3.11
C ARG A 30 13.91 14.12 3.66
N LEU A 31 13.03 14.99 4.17
CA LEU A 31 13.41 16.17 4.94
C LEU A 31 13.00 16.02 6.42
N PRO A 32 13.87 16.39 7.38
CA PRO A 32 15.30 16.71 7.19
C PRO A 32 16.11 15.50 6.66
N PRO A 33 17.26 15.73 6.01
CA PRO A 33 18.07 14.66 5.44
C PRO A 33 18.49 13.64 6.51
N LEU A 34 18.56 12.38 6.10
CA LEU A 34 19.06 11.27 6.92
C LEU A 34 20.53 11.00 6.58
N GLY A 35 21.30 10.55 7.58
CA GLY A 35 22.62 9.99 7.32
C GLY A 35 22.53 8.58 6.71
N ASP A 36 23.56 8.16 5.98
CA ASP A 36 23.59 6.87 5.27
C ASP A 36 23.31 5.68 6.21
N GLU A 37 23.89 5.66 7.41
CA GLU A 37 23.64 4.60 8.41
C GLU A 37 22.16 4.53 8.83
N GLN A 38 21.49 5.69 8.93
CA GLN A 38 20.06 5.74 9.27
C GLN A 38 19.20 5.23 8.11
N ILE A 39 19.61 5.48 6.87
CA ILE A 39 18.95 4.97 5.67
C ILE A 39 19.05 3.45 5.65
N GLU A 40 20.26 2.89 5.82
CA GLU A 40 20.47 1.44 5.83
C GLU A 40 19.70 0.74 6.97
N ALA A 41 19.71 1.30 8.18
CA ALA A 41 18.94 0.75 9.31
C ALA A 41 17.44 0.73 9.02
N ARG A 42 16.91 1.78 8.38
CA ARG A 42 15.49 1.86 8.02
C ARG A 42 15.13 0.94 6.85
N LEU A 43 16.04 0.72 5.91
CA LEU A 43 15.87 -0.26 4.84
C LEU A 43 15.82 -1.67 5.40
N ALA A 44 16.75 -2.03 6.30
CA ALA A 44 16.76 -3.34 6.96
C ALA A 44 15.43 -3.60 7.71
N ALA A 45 14.97 -2.62 8.49
CA ALA A 45 13.69 -2.72 9.19
C ALA A 45 12.48 -2.79 8.23
N ARG A 46 12.57 -2.19 7.04
CA ARG A 46 11.53 -2.33 6.00
C ARG A 46 11.46 -3.76 5.49
N LEU A 47 12.61 -4.32 5.09
CA LEU A 47 12.73 -5.65 4.52
C LEU A 47 12.26 -6.72 5.51
N GLU A 48 12.69 -6.62 6.77
CA GLU A 48 12.22 -7.54 7.83
C GLU A 48 10.69 -7.52 7.96
N ARG A 49 10.06 -6.34 7.83
CA ARG A 49 8.60 -6.21 7.93
C ARG A 49 7.88 -6.77 6.71
N GLN A 50 8.49 -6.77 5.52
CA GLN A 50 7.89 -7.32 4.31
C GLN A 50 7.73 -8.83 4.37
N GLU A 51 8.60 -9.51 5.13
CA GLU A 51 8.50 -10.96 5.38
C GLU A 51 7.16 -11.35 6.01
N LEU A 52 6.42 -10.40 6.62
CA LEU A 52 5.07 -10.64 7.13
C LEU A 52 4.10 -11.16 6.05
N LEU A 53 4.24 -10.73 4.79
CA LEU A 53 3.35 -11.18 3.71
C LEU A 53 3.49 -12.68 3.46
N ARG A 54 4.71 -13.22 3.60
CA ARG A 54 5.02 -14.64 3.38
C ARG A 54 4.90 -15.48 4.64
N ASN A 55 5.33 -14.94 5.78
CA ASN A 55 5.33 -15.63 7.08
C ASN A 55 3.94 -15.70 7.73
N ARG A 56 2.96 -14.96 7.21
CA ARG A 56 1.57 -15.00 7.68
C ARG A 56 0.61 -15.37 6.55
N PRO A 57 0.67 -16.61 6.04
CA PRO A 57 -0.19 -17.05 4.94
C PRO A 57 -1.69 -17.06 5.32
N ASN A 58 -2.02 -17.03 6.61
CA ASN A 58 -3.39 -17.00 7.12
C ASN A 58 -3.91 -15.57 7.44
N THR A 59 -3.12 -14.53 7.15
CA THR A 59 -3.56 -13.13 7.27
C THR A 59 -3.87 -12.59 5.89
N ALA A 60 -5.09 -12.10 5.66
CA ALA A 60 -5.48 -11.48 4.40
C ALA A 60 -4.94 -10.05 4.31
N PHE A 61 -4.09 -9.77 3.33
CA PHE A 61 -3.61 -8.43 3.02
C PHE A 61 -4.33 -7.91 1.78
N THR A 62 -4.94 -6.74 1.88
CA THR A 62 -5.56 -6.06 0.73
C THR A 62 -4.94 -4.70 0.57
N PHE A 63 -4.53 -4.38 -0.65
CA PHE A 63 -3.95 -3.10 -1.03
C PHE A 63 -4.80 -2.47 -2.14
N ILE A 64 -5.22 -1.24 -1.94
CA ILE A 64 -5.73 -0.39 -3.01
C ILE A 64 -4.76 0.78 -3.20
N LEU A 65 -4.19 0.86 -4.39
CA LEU A 65 -3.15 1.82 -4.72
C LEU A 65 -3.65 2.75 -5.81
N GLU A 66 -3.39 4.04 -5.69
CA GLU A 66 -3.67 4.98 -6.76
C GLU A 66 -2.79 4.75 -8.00
N GLU A 67 -3.39 4.81 -9.19
CA GLU A 67 -2.69 4.66 -10.47
C GLU A 67 -1.53 5.66 -10.60
N HIS A 68 -1.72 6.89 -10.10
CA HIS A 68 -0.72 7.94 -10.19
C HIS A 68 0.59 7.63 -9.45
N LEU A 69 0.60 6.67 -8.53
CA LEU A 69 1.80 6.26 -7.79
C LEU A 69 2.85 5.69 -8.73
N PHE A 70 2.40 4.96 -9.76
CA PHE A 70 3.25 4.39 -10.80
C PHE A 70 3.61 5.42 -11.86
N LEU A 71 2.67 6.30 -12.22
CA LEU A 71 2.90 7.38 -13.18
C LEU A 71 3.92 8.43 -12.71
N ARG A 72 4.05 8.62 -11.39
CA ARG A 72 5.03 9.54 -10.80
C ARG A 72 6.48 9.11 -11.05
N GLN A 73 6.72 7.82 -11.28
CA GLN A 73 8.04 7.24 -11.49
C GLN A 73 9.08 7.66 -10.45
N LEU A 74 8.74 7.58 -9.16
CA LEU A 74 9.65 7.96 -8.09
C LEU A 74 10.91 7.07 -8.14
N GLY A 75 12.08 7.70 -8.25
CA GLY A 75 13.37 7.01 -8.43
C GLY A 75 13.71 6.69 -9.88
N GLY A 76 12.83 7.06 -10.83
CA GLY A 76 13.03 6.86 -12.27
C GLY A 76 12.32 5.63 -12.83
N GLU A 77 12.45 5.46 -14.14
CA GLU A 77 11.77 4.40 -14.89
C GLU A 77 12.18 3.00 -14.42
N GLU A 78 13.48 2.74 -14.27
CA GLU A 78 13.97 1.41 -13.85
C GLU A 78 13.49 1.02 -12.45
N VAL A 79 13.49 1.95 -11.49
CA VAL A 79 12.94 1.71 -10.14
C VAL A 79 11.46 1.39 -10.20
N THR A 80 10.72 2.06 -11.09
CA THR A 80 9.28 1.84 -11.28
C THR A 80 9.02 0.48 -11.92
N ARG A 81 9.83 0.07 -12.90
CA ARG A 81 9.73 -1.24 -13.55
C ARG A 81 10.00 -2.37 -12.55
N GLU A 82 11.07 -2.26 -11.77
CA GLU A 82 11.41 -3.19 -10.69
C GLU A 82 10.27 -3.28 -9.66
N LEU A 83 9.71 -2.14 -9.28
CA LEU A 83 8.60 -2.05 -8.33
C LEU A 83 7.34 -2.74 -8.85
N ILE A 84 6.99 -2.52 -10.11
CA ILE A 84 5.85 -3.20 -10.74
C ILE A 84 6.07 -4.71 -10.78
N ASP A 85 7.25 -5.18 -11.18
CA ASP A 85 7.58 -6.60 -11.20
C ASP A 85 7.44 -7.23 -9.80
N HIS A 86 7.96 -6.54 -8.79
CA HIS A 86 7.86 -6.97 -7.40
C HIS A 86 6.40 -7.06 -6.90
N ILE A 87 5.56 -6.07 -7.20
CA ILE A 87 4.15 -6.07 -6.79
C ILE A 87 3.37 -7.17 -7.53
N LEU A 88 3.66 -7.39 -8.81
CA LEU A 88 3.08 -8.50 -9.57
C LEU A 88 3.43 -9.84 -8.93
N ASP A 89 4.69 -10.07 -8.54
CA ASP A 89 5.12 -11.30 -7.86
C ASP A 89 4.42 -11.48 -6.50
N LEU A 90 4.29 -10.40 -5.71
CA LEU A 90 3.56 -10.45 -4.43
C LEU A 90 2.07 -10.74 -4.63
N SER A 91 1.48 -10.28 -5.72
CA SER A 91 0.06 -10.51 -6.06
C SER A 91 -0.25 -11.95 -6.51
N GLU A 92 0.76 -12.81 -6.60
CA GLU A 92 0.58 -14.26 -6.79
C GLU A 92 0.45 -15.01 -5.45
N LEU A 93 0.71 -14.34 -4.31
CA LEU A 93 0.47 -14.90 -2.99
C LEU A 93 -1.04 -14.99 -2.71
N ARG A 94 -1.48 -16.15 -2.20
CA ARG A 94 -2.91 -16.44 -1.93
C ARG A 94 -3.57 -15.50 -0.92
N ASN A 95 -2.76 -14.81 -0.13
CA ASN A 95 -3.18 -13.94 0.95
C ASN A 95 -2.95 -12.46 0.63
N VAL A 96 -2.62 -12.10 -0.61
CA VAL A 96 -2.34 -10.72 -1.03
C VAL A 96 -3.22 -10.34 -2.23
N ASP A 97 -4.13 -9.40 -1.99
CA ASP A 97 -4.92 -8.72 -3.02
C ASP A 97 -4.29 -7.34 -3.30
N VAL A 98 -4.06 -7.02 -4.58
CA VAL A 98 -3.64 -5.68 -5.01
C VAL A 98 -4.61 -5.18 -6.10
N GLN A 99 -5.30 -4.09 -5.82
CA GLN A 99 -6.15 -3.39 -6.77
C GLN A 99 -5.59 -1.99 -7.07
N ILE A 100 -5.78 -1.52 -8.30
CA ILE A 100 -5.43 -0.17 -8.71
C ILE A 100 -6.70 0.68 -8.77
N MET A 101 -6.69 1.83 -8.08
CA MET A 101 -7.69 2.87 -8.27
C MET A 101 -7.35 3.64 -9.57
N PRO A 102 -8.25 3.68 -10.57
CA PRO A 102 -7.99 4.39 -11.81
C PRO A 102 -7.75 5.88 -11.60
N LEU A 103 -6.87 6.47 -12.42
CA LEU A 103 -6.55 7.90 -12.39
C LEU A 103 -7.78 8.79 -12.57
N VAL A 104 -8.73 8.37 -13.41
CA VAL A 104 -9.98 9.10 -13.67
C VAL A 104 -11.14 8.34 -13.05
N ARG A 105 -11.67 8.89 -11.95
CA ARG A 105 -12.84 8.36 -11.25
C ARG A 105 -13.75 9.52 -10.82
N HIS A 106 -15.02 9.50 -11.24
CA HIS A 106 -15.98 10.55 -10.88
C HIS A 106 -16.53 10.43 -9.45
N HIS A 107 -16.37 9.26 -8.83
CA HIS A 107 -16.76 9.01 -7.45
C HIS A 107 -15.63 8.28 -6.72
N HIS A 108 -15.11 8.89 -5.66
CA HIS A 108 -13.97 8.36 -4.90
C HIS A 108 -14.23 8.41 -3.39
N ALA A 109 -14.34 7.25 -2.75
CA ALA A 109 -14.80 7.13 -1.36
C ALA A 109 -13.75 7.48 -0.29
N ALA A 110 -12.47 7.64 -0.65
CA ALA A 110 -11.39 7.98 0.27
C ALA A 110 -10.49 9.11 -0.26
N ILE A 111 -11.09 10.15 -0.84
CA ILE A 111 -10.32 11.31 -1.35
C ILE A 111 -9.58 12.05 -0.22
N ASP A 112 -10.08 11.92 1.02
CA ASP A 112 -9.54 12.59 2.21
C ASP A 112 -8.12 12.11 2.59
N GLY A 113 -7.69 10.95 2.09
CA GLY A 113 -6.35 10.43 2.33
C GLY A 113 -6.29 8.94 2.62
N PRO A 114 -5.08 8.44 2.91
CA PRO A 114 -4.84 7.02 3.09
C PRO A 114 -5.34 6.52 4.44
N MET A 115 -5.62 5.22 4.46
CA MET A 115 -6.13 4.57 5.64
C MET A 115 -5.78 3.10 5.67
N GLN A 116 -5.72 2.56 6.89
CA GLN A 116 -5.60 1.14 7.15
C GLN A 116 -6.73 0.69 8.06
N LEU A 117 -7.18 -0.54 7.82
CA LEU A 117 -8.18 -1.20 8.63
C LEU A 117 -7.67 -2.61 8.94
N LEU A 118 -7.64 -2.95 10.22
CA LEU A 118 -7.12 -4.20 10.73
C LEU A 118 -8.19 -4.93 11.53
N GLU A 119 -8.27 -6.24 11.35
CA GLU A 119 -9.07 -7.15 12.18
C GLU A 119 -8.15 -8.07 12.97
N THR A 120 -8.39 -8.25 14.27
CA THR A 120 -7.67 -9.21 15.12
C THR A 120 -8.31 -10.59 15.12
N GLN A 121 -7.62 -11.59 15.69
CA GLN A 121 -8.16 -12.93 15.89
C GLN A 121 -9.38 -12.99 16.80
N GLU A 122 -9.55 -11.98 17.66
CA GLU A 122 -10.71 -11.79 18.53
C GLU A 122 -11.83 -10.99 17.84
N HIS A 123 -11.74 -10.79 16.52
CA HIS A 123 -12.69 -10.03 15.70
C HIS A 123 -12.85 -8.57 16.12
N GLN A 124 -11.80 -8.00 16.73
CA GLN A 124 -11.75 -6.57 17.02
C GLN A 124 -11.20 -5.82 15.82
N TRP A 125 -11.83 -4.68 15.52
CA TRP A 125 -11.48 -3.85 14.39
C TRP A 125 -10.79 -2.57 14.83
N PHE A 126 -9.71 -2.22 14.13
CA PHE A 126 -8.93 -1.02 14.38
C PHE A 126 -8.67 -0.28 13.08
N GLY A 127 -8.81 1.04 13.13
CA GLY A 127 -8.45 1.94 12.04
C GLY A 127 -7.12 2.64 12.30
N TYR A 128 -6.40 2.96 11.24
CA TYR A 128 -5.28 3.88 11.29
C TYR A 128 -5.38 4.87 10.13
N LEU A 129 -5.44 6.17 10.46
CA LEU A 129 -5.45 7.25 9.47
C LEU A 129 -4.13 7.99 9.55
N GLU A 130 -3.37 8.01 8.47
CA GLU A 130 -2.04 8.58 8.46
C GLU A 130 -2.04 9.99 7.88
N GLY A 131 -1.69 10.98 8.70
CA GLY A 131 -1.32 12.33 8.28
C GLY A 131 0.19 12.46 8.03
N GLN A 132 0.64 13.63 7.56
CA GLN A 132 2.04 13.85 7.23
C GLN A 132 3.00 13.78 8.43
N MET A 133 2.54 14.23 9.60
CA MET A 133 3.36 14.34 10.82
C MET A 133 2.81 13.52 11.99
N TYR A 134 1.56 13.09 11.89
CA TYR A 134 0.86 12.35 12.93
C TYR A 134 -0.04 11.32 12.28
N GLY A 135 -0.18 10.17 12.93
CA GLY A 135 -1.20 9.18 12.58
C GLY A 135 -2.15 9.00 13.73
N GLN A 136 -3.42 8.73 13.43
CA GLN A 136 -4.44 8.49 14.42
C GLN A 136 -4.78 7.00 14.45
N PHE A 137 -4.57 6.37 15.61
CA PHE A 137 -5.09 5.04 15.89
C PHE A 137 -6.55 5.16 16.37
N ILE A 138 -7.43 4.34 15.80
CA ILE A 138 -8.87 4.44 15.99
C ILE A 138 -9.40 3.08 16.46
N SER A 139 -10.02 3.08 17.63
CA SER A 139 -10.76 1.94 18.19
C SER A 139 -12.23 2.25 18.46
N ASP A 140 -12.68 3.50 18.25
CA ASP A 140 -14.10 3.85 18.38
C ASP A 140 -14.91 3.12 17.30
N PRO A 141 -15.85 2.22 17.68
CA PRO A 141 -16.62 1.44 16.72
C PRO A 141 -17.38 2.28 15.71
N LYS A 142 -17.84 3.49 16.07
CA LYS A 142 -18.55 4.38 15.14
C LYS A 142 -17.64 4.85 14.02
N VAL A 143 -16.40 5.20 14.35
CA VAL A 143 -15.43 5.68 13.36
C VAL A 143 -14.89 4.51 12.53
N VAL A 144 -14.62 3.37 13.17
CA VAL A 144 -14.23 2.13 12.48
C VAL A 144 -15.29 1.69 11.46
N SER A 145 -16.58 1.78 11.81
CA SER A 145 -17.68 1.48 10.89
C SER A 145 -17.64 2.36 9.64
N MET A 146 -17.33 3.65 9.77
CA MET A 146 -17.18 4.53 8.61
C MET A 146 -15.99 4.14 7.73
N ILE A 147 -14.87 3.74 8.34
CA ILE A 147 -13.69 3.24 7.62
C ILE A 147 -14.04 1.96 6.85
N GLN A 148 -14.74 1.01 7.47
CA GLN A 148 -15.23 -0.21 6.82
C GLN A 148 -16.11 0.11 5.60
N MET A 149 -17.06 1.04 5.72
CA MET A 149 -17.90 1.47 4.59
C MET A 149 -17.07 2.06 3.44
N ARG A 150 -16.04 2.84 3.75
CA ARG A 150 -15.11 3.41 2.76
C ARG A 150 -14.28 2.31 2.08
N CYS A 151 -13.73 1.36 2.84
CA CYS A 151 -13.00 0.22 2.28
C CYS A 151 -13.87 -0.59 1.31
N ALA A 152 -15.11 -0.90 1.71
CA ALA A 152 -16.06 -1.62 0.87
C ALA A 152 -16.38 -0.85 -0.43
N SER A 153 -16.61 0.46 -0.33
CA SER A 153 -16.84 1.32 -1.50
C SER A 153 -15.62 1.41 -2.40
N MET A 154 -14.40 1.47 -1.86
CA MET A 154 -13.19 1.52 -2.67
C MET A 154 -12.91 0.21 -3.41
N ARG A 155 -13.19 -0.95 -2.81
CA ARG A 155 -13.04 -2.25 -3.49
C ARG A 155 -13.89 -2.35 -4.76
N SER A 156 -15.07 -1.72 -4.78
CA SER A 156 -15.93 -1.65 -5.98
C SER A 156 -15.56 -0.50 -6.93
N GLN A 157 -14.82 0.50 -6.43
CA GLN A 157 -14.35 1.61 -7.24
C GLN A 157 -13.02 1.34 -7.94
N ALA A 158 -12.15 0.56 -7.32
CA ALA A 158 -10.90 0.13 -7.92
C ALA A 158 -11.15 -0.89 -9.04
N LEU A 159 -10.17 -1.04 -9.92
CA LEU A 159 -10.16 -2.10 -10.93
C LEU A 159 -10.20 -3.48 -10.27
N SER A 160 -10.74 -4.47 -10.96
CA SER A 160 -10.61 -5.87 -10.52
C SER A 160 -9.13 -6.28 -10.41
N LEU A 161 -8.86 -7.39 -9.71
CA LEU A 161 -7.49 -7.90 -9.55
C LEU A 161 -6.81 -8.14 -10.91
N ASP A 162 -7.52 -8.74 -11.87
CA ASP A 162 -6.97 -9.04 -13.20
C ASP A 162 -6.76 -7.79 -14.05
N GLU A 163 -7.68 -6.81 -13.99
CA GLU A 163 -7.52 -5.52 -14.66
C GLU A 163 -6.37 -4.71 -14.06
N SER A 164 -6.18 -4.80 -12.74
CA SER A 164 -5.07 -4.18 -12.01
C SER A 164 -3.73 -4.76 -12.45
N LYS A 165 -3.60 -6.11 -12.49
CA LYS A 165 -2.42 -6.79 -13.03
C LYS A 165 -2.16 -6.42 -14.48
N SER A 166 -3.21 -6.35 -15.29
CA SER A 166 -3.11 -5.98 -16.71
C SER A 166 -2.65 -4.53 -16.89
N LEU A 167 -3.16 -3.59 -16.10
CA LEU A 167 -2.72 -2.19 -16.12
C LEU A 167 -1.25 -2.07 -15.72
N MET A 168 -0.83 -2.71 -14.63
CA MET A 168 0.57 -2.70 -14.20
C MET A 168 1.51 -3.26 -15.28
N ARG A 169 1.14 -4.37 -15.92
CA ARG A 169 1.92 -4.94 -17.04
C ARG A 169 2.04 -3.99 -18.23
N ARG A 170 0.99 -3.21 -18.55
CA ARG A 170 1.06 -2.16 -19.58
C ARG A 170 1.99 -1.04 -19.18
N MET A 171 1.89 -0.54 -17.94
CA MET A 171 2.76 0.52 -17.43
C MET A 171 4.24 0.12 -17.45
N ARG A 172 4.54 -1.14 -17.11
CA ARG A 172 5.88 -1.71 -17.21
C ARG A 172 6.45 -1.68 -18.64
N GLY A 173 5.59 -1.86 -19.64
CA GLY A 173 5.97 -1.96 -21.06
C GLY A 173 5.84 -0.67 -21.86
N ALA A 174 5.22 0.37 -21.30
CA ALA A 174 5.07 1.66 -21.94
C ALA A 174 6.44 2.34 -22.09
N ARG A 175 6.74 2.78 -23.31
CA ARG A 175 7.92 3.56 -23.68
C ARG A 175 7.49 4.94 -24.11
#